data_AF-A0A2H6H346-F1
#
_entry.id   AF-A0A2H6H346-F1
#
_cell.length_a   1.000
_cell.length_b   1.000
_cell.length_c   1.000
_cell.angle_alpha   90.00
_cell.angle_beta   90.00
_cell.angle_gamma   90.00
#
_symmetry.space_group_name_H-M   'P 1'
#
loop_
_entity.id
_entity.type
_entity.pdbx_description
1 polymer ?
#
loop_
_entity_poly.entity_id
_entity_poly.type
_entity_poly.pdbx_seq_one_letter_code
_entity_poly.pdbx_strand_id
1 'polypeptide(L)' 'MAKKNSKALNFVAWLTGIIVSLAVGFALTGGTLSVPYIGILNVVAGWVVIITTLISVVLAILNK' A
#
# COMPACT_ATOMS: atom_id res chain seq x y z
N MET A 1 -10.45 24.50 -0.17
CA MET A 1 -10.24 23.58 -1.32
C MET A 1 -11.50 22.77 -1.53
N ALA A 2 -11.99 22.73 -2.77
CA ALA A 2 -13.39 22.46 -3.11
C ALA A 2 -13.94 21.12 -2.60
N LYS A 3 -14.96 21.22 -1.74
CA LYS A 3 -15.74 20.13 -1.13
C LYS A 3 -16.71 19.50 -2.15
N LYS A 4 -16.21 18.90 -3.23
CA LYS A 4 -17.03 18.05 -4.13
C LYS A 4 -16.48 16.63 -4.06
N ASN A 5 -16.92 15.93 -3.02
CA ASN A 5 -16.51 14.57 -2.67
C ASN A 5 -17.15 13.58 -3.66
N SER A 6 -16.61 13.47 -4.88
CA SER A 6 -17.05 12.44 -5.81
C SER A 6 -16.60 11.08 -5.27
N LYS A 7 -17.57 10.27 -4.84
CA LYS A 7 -17.38 8.89 -4.33
C LYS A 7 -16.48 8.06 -5.26
N ALA A 8 -16.59 8.29 -6.57
CA ALA A 8 -15.73 7.69 -7.60
C ALA A 8 -14.26 8.14 -7.51
N LEU A 9 -13.98 9.43 -7.33
CA LEU A 9 -12.60 9.93 -7.18
C LEU A 9 -11.95 9.37 -5.92
N ASN A 10 -12.72 9.29 -4.83
CA ASN A 10 -12.25 8.74 -3.56
C ASN A 10 -11.96 7.24 -3.68
N PHE A 11 -12.80 6.49 -4.40
CA PHE A 11 -12.55 5.08 -4.71
C PHE A 11 -11.30 4.87 -5.57
N VAL A 12 -11.12 5.67 -6.63
CA VAL A 12 -9.94 5.60 -7.49
C VAL A 12 -8.67 5.93 -6.71
N ALA A 13 -8.69 6.96 -5.86
CA ALA A 13 -7.55 7.31 -5.02
C ALA A 13 -7.21 6.20 -4.02
N TRP A 14 -8.22 5.59 -3.38
CA TRP A 14 -8.04 4.45 -2.48
C TRP A 14 -7.45 3.23 -3.20
N LEU A 15 -8.02 2.85 -4.35
CA LEU A 15 -7.54 1.72 -5.14
C LEU A 15 -6.11 1.93 -5.64
N THR A 16 -5.80 3.15 -6.10
CA THR A 16 -4.44 3.51 -6.52
C THR A 16 -3.46 3.40 -5.35
N GLY A 17 -3.85 3.86 -4.15
CA GLY A 17 -3.03 3.73 -2.95
C GLY A 17 -2.70 2.28 -2.59
N ILE A 18 -3.66 1.36 -2.74
CA ILE A 18 -3.45 -0.07 -2.49
C ILE A 18 -2.46 -0.66 -3.50
N ILE A 19 -2.66 -0.38 -4.79
CA ILE A 19 -1.81 -0.92 -5.86
C ILE A 19 -0.37 -0.45 -5.67
N VAL A 20 -0.16 0.84 -5.37
CA VAL A 20 1.17 1.40 -5.11
C VAL A 20 1.80 0.78 -3.86
N SER A 21 1.04 0.62 -2.77
CA SER A 21 1.55 0.03 -1.52
C SER A 21 1.98 -1.43 -1.72
N LEU A 22 1.18 -2.23 -2.42
CA LEU A 22 1.54 -3.61 -2.76
C LEU A 22 2.75 -3.68 -3.69
N ALA A 23 2.81 -2.83 -4.70
CA ALA A 23 3.96 -2.77 -5.62
C ALA A 23 5.27 -2.45 -4.87
N VAL A 24 5.25 -1.48 -3.96
CA VAL A 24 6.40 -1.16 -3.11
C VAL A 24 6.74 -2.32 -2.18
N GLY A 25 5.75 -2.90 -1.51
CA GLY A 25 5.95 -4.05 -0.63
C GLY A 25 6.63 -5.23 -1.34
N PHE A 26 6.12 -5.63 -2.51
CA PHE A 26 6.71 -6.70 -3.31
C PHE A 26 8.10 -6.35 -3.86
N ALA A 27 8.33 -5.09 -4.24
CA ALA A 27 9.63 -4.64 -4.72
C ALA A 27 10.69 -4.68 -3.61
N LEU A 28 10.30 -4.38 -2.36
CA LEU A 28 11.16 -4.48 -1.18
C LEU A 28 11.46 -5.94 -0.79
N THR A 29 10.47 -6.84 -0.87
CA THR A 29 10.67 -8.28 -0.58
C THR A 29 11.47 -9.00 -1.66
N GLY A 30 11.25 -8.65 -2.93
CA GLY A 30 11.90 -9.28 -4.08
C GLY A 30 13.33 -8.79 -4.34
N GLY A 31 13.80 -7.78 -3.60
CA GLY A 31 15.12 -7.18 -3.80
C GLY A 31 15.23 -6.30 -5.05
N THR A 32 14.15 -6.12 -5.81
CA THR A 32 14.07 -5.21 -6.98
C THR A 32 14.25 -3.75 -6.56
N LEU A 33 13.85 -3.40 -5.34
CA LEU A 33 14.03 -2.09 -4.74
C LEU A 33 14.79 -2.22 -3.42
N SER A 34 16.04 -1.81 -3.40
CA SER A 34 16.86 -1.77 -2.19
C SER A 34 16.96 -0.33 -1.70
N VAL A 35 16.36 -0.03 -0.55
CA VAL A 35 16.51 1.30 0.04
C VAL A 35 17.91 1.36 0.66
N PRO A 36 18.79 2.27 0.19
CA PRO A 36 20.11 2.43 0.78
C PRO A 36 19.97 2.74 2.27
N TYR A 37 20.93 2.30 3.08
CA TYR A 37 20.97 2.44 4.55
C TYR A 37 20.12 1.48 5.39
N ILE A 38 19.19 0.70 4.82
CA ILE A 38 18.27 -0.14 5.62
C ILE A 38 18.62 -1.65 5.60
N GLY A 39 19.41 -2.12 4.62
CA GLY A 39 19.95 -3.49 4.60
C GLY A 39 18.88 -4.58 4.71
N ILE A 40 19.05 -5.55 5.63
CA ILE A 40 18.15 -6.70 5.81
C ILE A 40 16.73 -6.31 6.24
N LEU A 41 16.58 -5.15 6.89
CA LEU A 41 15.27 -4.65 7.33
C LEU A 41 14.39 -4.24 6.15
N ASN A 42 14.96 -4.07 4.96
CA ASN A 42 14.22 -3.74 3.75
C ASN A 42 13.19 -4.84 3.39
N VAL A 43 13.58 -6.11 3.52
CA VAL A 43 12.70 -7.26 3.28
C VAL A 43 11.60 -7.33 4.34
N VAL A 44 11.95 -7.08 5.60
CA VAL A 44 10.99 -7.06 6.72
C VAL A 44 9.96 -5.95 6.52
N ALA A 45 10.41 -4.76 6.14
CA ALA A 45 9.53 -3.62 5.84
C ALA A 45 8.58 -3.94 4.69
N GLY A 46 9.05 -4.61 3.63
CA GLY A 46 8.21 -5.07 2.53
C GLY A 46 7.08 -5.99 2.98
N TRP A 47 7.39 -6.98 3.82
CA TRP A 47 6.38 -7.88 4.39
C TRP A 47 5.37 -7.16 5.28
N VAL A 48 5.81 -6.21 6.11
CA VAL A 48 4.92 -5.40 6.94
C VAL A 48 3.95 -4.60 6.08
N VAL A 49 4.42 -3.96 5.01
CA VAL A 49 3.58 -3.19 4.08
C VAL A 49 2.56 -4.11 3.40
N ILE A 50 2.96 -5.30 2.93
CA ILE A 50 2.03 -6.24 2.28
C ILE A 50 0.92 -6.67 3.24
N ILE A 51 1.28 -7.10 4.45
CA ILE A 51 0.32 -7.57 5.46
C ILE A 51 -0.64 -6.46 5.87
N THR A 52 -0.12 -5.28 6.19
CA THR A 52 -0.94 -4.13 6.60
C THR A 52 -1.86 -3.66 5.47
N THR A 53 -1.39 -3.69 4.22
CA THR A 53 -2.22 -3.35 3.05
C THR A 53 -3.34 -4.37 2.85
N LEU A 54 -3.06 -5.67 2.98
CA LEU A 54 -4.08 -6.72 2.92
C LEU A 54 -5.13 -6.55 4.03
N ILE A 55 -4.70 -6.30 5.26
CA ILE A 55 -5.61 -6.03 6.38
C ILE A 55 -6.46 -4.79 6.08
N SER A 56 -5.85 -3.71 5.57
CA SER A 56 -6.58 -2.49 5.21
C SER A 56 -7.63 -2.73 4.13
N VAL A 57 -7.33 -3.58 3.14
CA VAL A 57 -8.27 -3.95 2.06
C VAL A 57 -9.43 -4.76 2.65
N VAL A 58 -9.13 -5.79 3.45
CA VAL A 58 -10.14 -6.63 4.09
C VAL A 58 -11.05 -5.80 4.99
N LEU A 59 -10.47 -4.93 5.84
CA LEU A 59 -11.25 -4.04 6.70
C LEU A 59 -12.08 -3.04 5.90
N ALA A 60 -11.57 -2.49 4.80
CA ALA A 60 -12.34 -1.58 3.94
C ALA A 60 -13.50 -2.26 3.22
N ILE A 61 -13.40 -3.56 2.93
CA ILE A 61 -14.50 -4.36 2.37
C ILE A 61 -15.51 -4.72 3.46
N LEU A 62 -15.06 -5.03 4.68
CA LEU A 62 -15.93 -5.39 5.80
C LEU A 62 -16.66 -4.18 6.42
N ASN A 63 -15.99 -3.03 6.54
CA ASN A 63 -16.55 -1.76 7.03
C ASN A 63 -17.11 -0.88 5.90
N LYS A 64 -17.58 -1.51 4.82
CA LYS A 64 -18.14 -0.80 3.66
C LYS A 64 -19.50 -0.17 3.94
#